data_AF-A0AAV1DHA9-F1
#
_entry.id   AF-A0AAV1DHA9-F1
#
_cell.length_a   1.000
_cell.length_b   1.000
_cell.length_c   1.000
_cell.angle_alpha   90.00
_cell.angle_beta   90.00
_cell.angle_gamma   90.00
#
_symmetry.space_group_name_H-M   'P 1'
#
loop_
_entity.id
_entity.type
_entity.pdbx_description
1 polymer ?
#
loop_
_entity_poly.entity_id
_entity_poly.type
_entity_poly.pdbx_seq_one_letter_code
_entity_poly.pdbx_strand_id
1 'polypeptide(L)' 'MEPSPCCKVVRETLVELELPHILRSCARGSPKRQILYEKAGHFQVPYPEDPNTGVQMFESAEIVEYLKAT' A
#
# COMPACT_ATOMS: atom_id res chain seq x y z
N MET A 1 8.51 8.58 -9.97
CA MET A 1 8.39 9.45 -8.79
C MET A 1 7.00 9.24 -8.22
N GLU A 2 6.90 8.76 -6.98
CA GLU A 2 5.61 8.59 -6.30
C GLU A 2 5.18 9.97 -5.74
N PRO A 3 4.09 10.57 -6.23
CA PRO A 3 3.73 11.95 -5.86
C PRO A 3 2.88 12.03 -4.58
N SER A 4 2.42 10.91 -4.04
CA SER A 4 1.46 10.89 -2.92
C SER A 4 2.16 10.87 -1.56
N PRO A 5 1.90 11.86 -0.68
CA PRO A 5 2.50 11.91 0.66
C PRO A 5 2.12 10.68 1.51
N CYS A 6 0.90 10.16 1.36
CA CYS A 6 0.43 8.97 2.08
C CYS A 6 1.24 7.70 1.74
N CYS A 7 1.69 7.55 0.48
CA CYS A 7 2.54 6.41 0.09
C CYS A 7 3.96 6.54 0.65
N LYS A 8 4.47 7.77 0.79
CA LYS A 8 5.79 8.02 1.37
C LYS A 8 5.85 7.50 2.80
N VAL A 9 4.86 7.83 3.63
CA VAL A 9 4.83 7.44 5.06
C VAL A 9 4.82 5.92 5.21
N VAL A 10 3.94 5.21 4.49
CA VAL A 10 3.89 3.74 4.55
C VAL A 10 5.20 3.11 4.08
N ARG A 11 5.81 3.65 3.02
CA ARG A 11 7.09 3.17 2.52
C ARG A 11 8.22 3.40 3.52
N GLU A 12 8.26 4.56 4.17
CA GLU A 12 9.26 4.84 5.22
C GLU A 12 9.11 3.84 6.37
N THR A 13 7.89 3.60 6.86
CA THR A 13 7.66 2.60 7.92
C THR A 13 8.08 1.19 7.51
N LEU A 14 7.79 0.76 6.28
CA LEU A 14 8.24 -0.54 5.77
C LEU A 14 9.77 -0.65 5.73
N VAL A 15 10.46 0.44 5.39
CA VAL A 15 11.93 0.49 5.36
C VAL A 15 12.50 0.54 6.77
N GLU A 16 11.92 1.33 7.67
CA GLU A 16 12.31 1.44 9.08
C GLU A 16 12.22 0.10 9.82
N LEU A 17 11.19 -0.69 9.50
CA LEU A 17 10.98 -2.02 10.07
C LEU A 17 11.72 -3.13 9.29
N GLU A 18 12.46 -2.77 8.25
CA GLU A 18 13.20 -3.70 7.37
C GLU A 18 12.31 -4.82 6.78
N LEU A 19 11.01 -4.54 6.59
CA LEU A 19 10.05 -5.52 6.12
C LEU A 19 10.20 -5.74 4.61
N PRO A 20 10.36 -7.00 4.15
CA PRO A 20 10.45 -7.30 2.73
C PRO A 20 9.09 -7.02 2.06
N HIS A 21 9.07 -6.12 1.08
CA HIS A 21 7.85 -5.72 0.39
C HIS A 21 8.05 -5.57 -1.11
N ILE A 22 6.98 -5.78 -1.88
CA ILE A 22 6.96 -5.59 -3.33
C ILE A 22 6.17 -4.33 -3.66
N LEU A 23 6.86 -3.29 -4.12
CA LEU A 23 6.21 -2.05 -4.56
C LEU A 23 5.60 -2.23 -5.96
N ARG A 24 4.26 -2.24 -6.03
CA ARG A 24 3.52 -2.25 -7.30
C ARG A 24 3.03 -0.85 -7.65
N SER A 25 3.73 -0.17 -8.56
CA SER A 25 3.33 1.15 -9.02
C SER A 25 2.01 1.10 -9.80
N CYS A 26 1.05 1.95 -9.39
CA CYS A 26 -0.26 2.11 -10.03
C CYS A 26 -0.43 3.55 -10.54
N ALA A 27 0.56 4.02 -11.30
CA ALA A 27 0.53 5.37 -11.89
C ALA A 27 -0.71 5.58 -12.76
N ARG A 28 -1.11 6.84 -12.96
CA ARG A 28 -2.23 7.21 -13.83
C ARG A 28 -2.03 6.62 -15.23
N GLY A 29 -3.04 5.91 -15.75
CA GLY A 29 -2.98 5.22 -17.04
C GLY A 29 -2.35 3.82 -17.01
N SER A 30 -1.84 3.35 -15.87
CA SER A 30 -1.35 1.97 -15.76
C SER A 30 -2.52 0.98 -15.69
N PRO A 31 -2.46 -0.17 -16.39
CA PRO A 31 -3.47 -1.22 -16.25
C PRO A 31 -3.54 -1.79 -14.82
N LYS A 32 -2.45 -1.65 -14.04
CA LYS A 32 -2.43 -2.04 -12.62
C LYS A 32 -3.40 -1.24 -11.75
N ARG A 33 -3.73 -0.01 -12.16
CA ARG A 33 -4.76 0.81 -11.53
C ARG A 33 -6.13 0.15 -11.64
N GLN A 34 -6.43 -0.43 -12.80
CA GLN A 34 -7.68 -1.13 -13.05
C GLN A 34 -7.77 -2.38 -12.18
N ILE A 35 -6.68 -3.14 -12.05
CA ILE A 35 -6.62 -4.32 -11.18
C ILE A 35 -6.98 -3.95 -9.74
N LEU A 36 -6.43 -2.86 -9.20
CA LEU A 36 -6.77 -2.40 -7.85
C LEU A 36 -8.24 -1.96 -7.74
N TYR A 37 -8.74 -1.27 -8.75
CA TYR A 37 -10.14 -0.83 -8.81
C TYR A 37 -11.11 -2.03 -8.87
N GLU A 38 -10.80 -3.06 -9.65
CA GLU A 38 -11.60 -4.28 -9.75
C GLU A 38 -11.57 -5.08 -8.44
N LYS A 39 -10.43 -5.09 -7.73
CA LYS A 39 -10.31 -5.75 -6.42
C LYS A 39 -11.07 -5.02 -5.31
N ALA A 40 -10.94 -3.71 -5.21
CA ALA A 40 -11.43 -2.93 -4.07
C ALA A 40 -12.70 -2.12 -4.33
N GLY A 41 -13.21 -2.13 -5.57
CA GLY A 41 -14.37 -1.35 -6.01
C GLY A 41 -14.13 0.15 -6.17
N HIS A 42 -12.97 0.64 -5.72
CA HIS A 42 -12.54 2.03 -5.86
C HIS A 42 -11.02 2.12 -5.93
N PHE A 43 -10.50 3.27 -6.37
CA PHE A 43 -9.06 3.51 -6.40
C PHE A 43 -8.64 4.42 -5.25
N GLN A 44 -7.90 3.86 -4.30
CA GLN A 44 -7.20 4.60 -3.26
C GLN A 44 -5.82 3.97 -3.03
N VAL A 45 -4.82 4.79 -2.73
CA VAL A 45 -3.46 4.35 -2.43
C VAL A 45 -2.95 5.10 -1.20
N PRO A 46 -2.09 4.48 -0.36
CA PRO A 46 -1.52 3.13 -0.47
C PRO A 46 -2.52 1.99 -0.15
N TYR A 47 -2.21 0.78 -0.64
CA TYR A 47 -2.97 -0.46 -0.39
C TYR A 47 -2.00 -1.64 -0.22
N PRO A 48 -1.60 -1.98 1.01
CA PRO A 48 -0.80 -3.17 1.29
C PRO A 48 -1.67 -4.43 1.24
N GLU A 49 -1.10 -5.50 0.68
CA GLU A 49 -1.65 -6.85 0.73
C GLU A 49 -0.63 -7.69 1.52
N ASP A 50 -0.95 -8.08 2.76
CA ASP A 50 -0.10 -8.97 3.53
C ASP A 50 -0.52 -10.44 3.29
N PRO A 51 0.33 -11.26 2.64
CA PRO A 51 -0.01 -12.65 2.35
C PRO A 51 0.02 -13.54 3.61
N ASN A 52 0.67 -13.11 4.69
CA ASN A 52 0.80 -13.91 5.91
C ASN A 52 -0.51 -13.95 6.71
N THR A 53 -1.19 -12.81 6.81
CA THR A 53 -2.45 -12.64 7.54
C THR A 53 -3.66 -12.53 6.61
N GLY A 54 -3.46 -12.30 5.32
CA GLY A 54 -4.52 -12.00 4.35
C GLY A 54 -5.06 -10.56 4.47
N VAL A 55 -4.41 -9.71 5.26
CA VAL A 55 -4.85 -8.34 5.52
C VAL A 55 -4.71 -7.49 4.27
N GLN A 56 -5.77 -6.74 4.01
CA GLN A 56 -5.94 -5.82 2.91
C GLN A 56 -6.67 -4.60 3.44
N MET A 57 -6.01 -3.45 3.46
CA MET A 57 -6.57 -2.26 4.09
C MET A 57 -6.21 -0.97 3.35
N PHE A 58 -6.99 0.06 3.63
CA PHE A 58 -6.78 1.43 3.19
C PHE A 58 -6.34 2.29 4.38
N GLU A 59 -6.25 3.60 4.16
CA GLU A 59 -5.85 4.59 5.17
C GLU A 59 -4.41 4.44 5.67
N SER A 60 -3.56 5.40 5.31
CA SER A 60 -2.14 5.34 5.66
C SER A 60 -1.87 5.28 7.16
N ALA A 61 -2.75 5.85 8.00
CA ALA A 61 -2.60 5.80 9.45
C ALA A 61 -2.78 4.38 9.99
N GLU A 62 -3.87 3.70 9.59
CA GLU A 62 -4.14 2.32 10.01
C GLU A 62 -3.07 1.35 9.50
N ILE A 63 -2.60 1.56 8.26
CA ILE A 63 -1.52 0.77 7.67
C ILE A 63 -0.24 0.89 8.51
N VAL A 64 0.14 2.11 8.91
CA VAL A 64 1.35 2.32 9.71
C VAL A 64 1.23 1.66 11.08
N GLU A 65 0.07 1.79 11.73
CA GLU A 65 -0.17 1.15 13.03
C GLU A 65 -0.13 -0.38 12.92
N TYR A 66 -0.72 -0.95 11.88
CA TYR A 66 -0.65 -2.38 11.59
C TYR A 66 0.79 -2.86 11.38
N LEU A 67 1.56 -2.16 10.56
CA LEU A 67 2.96 -2.50 10.30
C LEU A 67 3.80 -2.45 11.58
N LYS A 68 3.57 -1.47 12.46
CA LYS A 68 4.29 -1.36 13.74
C LYS A 68 3.88 -2.40 14.78
N ALA A 69 2.67 -2.95 14.66
CA ALA A 69 2.16 -3.99 15.56
C ALA A 69 2.55 -5.41 15.11
N THR A 70 3.08 -5.56 13.89
CA THR A 70 3.56 -6.82 13.31
C THR A 70 5.01 -7.09 13.74
#